data_AF-A0A920GQ19-F1
#
_entry.id   AF-A0A920GQ19-F1
#
_cell.length_a   1.000
_cell.length_b   1.000
_cell.length_c   1.000
_cell.angle_alpha   90.00
_cell.angle_beta   90.00
_cell.angle_gamma   90.00
#
_symmetry.space_group_name_H-M   'P 1'
#
loop_
_entity.id
_entity.type
_entity.pdbx_description
1 polymer ?
#
loop_
_entity_poly.entity_id
_entity_poly.type
_entity_poly.pdbx_seq_one_letter_code
_entity_poly.pdbx_strand_id
1 'polypeptide(L)'
;MNILRRSAQGRLSEIFGQKTLQLDEFIRRLDIYNLARLSLKHQSEQTKSILKAYSNGINARVSEINTKALGRGAPEMFLYPSEFSYWQPADSIAIFKLLALKMSGQIDAEVTYANFIGNGRQATAFRFVT
;
A
#
# COMPACT_ATOMS: atom_id res chain seq x y z
N MET A 1 4.59 -5.07 -10.18
CA MET A 1 3.84 -5.16 -8.91
C MET A 1 4.64 -4.89 -7.64
N ASN A 2 5.98 -4.95 -7.65
CA ASN A 2 6.79 -4.74 -6.44
C ASN A 2 6.62 -3.34 -5.82
N ILE A 3 6.49 -2.29 -6.65
CA ILE A 3 6.24 -0.91 -6.18
C ILE A 3 4.93 -0.82 -5.39
N LEU A 4 3.81 -1.30 -5.95
CA LEU A 4 2.51 -1.28 -5.27
C LEU A 4 2.53 -2.09 -3.96
N ARG A 5 3.18 -3.26 -3.95
CA ARG A 5 3.37 -4.06 -2.73
C ARG A 5 4.12 -3.27 -1.66
N ARG A 6 5.24 -2.62 -2.04
CA ARG A 6 6.05 -1.80 -1.12
C ARG A 6 5.28 -0.58 -0.64
N SER A 7 4.49 0.07 -1.50
CA SER A 7 3.58 1.15 -1.10
C SER A 7 2.58 0.66 -0.06
N ALA A 8 1.95 -0.51 -0.26
CA ALA A 8 0.98 -1.07 0.68
C ALA A 8 1.61 -1.53 2.01
N GLN A 9 2.90 -1.86 2.00
CA GLN A 9 3.69 -2.22 3.18
C GLN A 9 4.31 -0.99 3.89
N GLY A 10 4.23 0.21 3.30
CA GLY A 10 4.96 1.38 3.76
C GLY A 10 6.47 1.17 3.73
N ARG A 11 7.00 0.65 2.62
CA ARG A 11 8.42 0.36 2.36
C ARG A 11 8.91 0.95 1.02
N LEU A 12 8.24 1.99 0.54
CA LEU A 12 8.55 2.62 -0.74
C LEU A 12 9.86 3.42 -0.67
N SER A 13 10.19 3.97 0.50
CA SER A 13 11.40 4.75 0.77
C SER A 13 12.68 3.93 0.72
N GLU A 14 12.59 2.61 0.82
CA GLU A 14 13.73 1.72 0.56
C GLU A 14 14.22 1.82 -0.90
N ILE A 15 13.36 2.26 -1.83
CA ILE A 15 13.69 2.44 -3.24
C ILE A 15 13.88 3.92 -3.58
N PHE A 16 12.99 4.79 -3.11
CA PHE A 16 12.94 6.20 -3.52
C PHE A 16 13.50 7.18 -2.49
N GLY A 17 14.01 6.68 -1.36
CA GLY A 17 14.62 7.47 -0.31
C GLY A 17 13.62 8.38 0.43
N GLN A 18 14.15 9.48 0.98
CA GLN A 18 13.43 10.35 1.90
C GLN A 18 12.16 10.99 1.31
N LYS A 19 12.06 11.12 -0.02
CA LYS A 19 10.91 11.73 -0.71
C LYS A 19 9.61 10.97 -0.46
N THR A 20 9.66 9.68 -0.15
CA THR A 20 8.48 8.84 0.08
C THR A 20 8.27 8.50 1.57
N LEU A 21 9.06 9.08 2.48
CA LEU A 21 9.02 8.71 3.89
C LEU A 21 7.68 9.05 4.55
N GLN A 22 7.14 10.25 4.27
CA GLN A 22 5.84 10.66 4.79
C GLN A 22 4.71 9.74 4.32
N LEU A 23 4.80 9.23 3.08
CA LEU A 23 3.84 8.27 2.55
C LEU A 23 3.95 6.92 3.28
N ASP A 24 5.17 6.42 3.49
CA ASP A 24 5.38 5.19 4.22
C ASP A 24 4.87 5.28 5.67
N GLU A 25 5.11 6.40 6.35
CA GLU A 25 4.56 6.66 7.68
C GLU A 25 3.04 6.67 7.67
N PHE A 26 2.42 7.37 6.72
CA PHE A 26 0.97 7.44 6.61
C PHE A 26 0.35 6.05 6.40
N ILE A 27 0.89 5.25 5.46
CA ILE A 27 0.38 3.90 5.21
C ILE A 27 0.57 2.98 6.42
N ARG A 28 1.70 3.11 7.15
CA ARG A 28 1.92 2.34 8.39
C ARG A 28 0.97 2.75 9.51
N ARG A 29 0.59 4.03 9.62
CA ARG A 29 -0.41 4.49 10.59
C ARG A 29 -1.81 3.94 10.30
N LEU A 30 -2.14 3.74 9.02
CA LEU A 30 -3.38 3.07 8.60
C LEU A 30 -3.33 1.55 8.80
N ASP A 31 -2.17 0.99 9.13
CA ASP A 31 -1.95 -0.43 9.41
C ASP A 31 -2.43 -1.39 8.29
N ILE A 32 -2.39 -0.92 7.04
CA ILE A 32 -2.98 -1.62 5.86
C ILE A 32 -2.47 -3.05 5.74
N TYR A 33 -1.17 -3.27 5.93
CA TYR A 33 -0.57 -4.58 5.73
C TYR A 33 -0.96 -5.59 6.81
N ASN A 34 -0.98 -5.17 8.07
CA ASN A 34 -1.43 -6.04 9.17
C ASN A 34 -2.93 -6.36 9.02
N LEU A 35 -3.75 -5.37 8.70
CA LEU A 35 -5.17 -5.56 8.41
C LEU A 35 -5.40 -6.50 7.23
N ALA A 36 -4.53 -6.49 6.21
CA ALA A 36 -4.57 -7.46 5.11
C ALA A 36 -4.25 -8.89 5.57
N ARG A 37 -3.23 -9.06 6.42
CA ARG A 37 -2.91 -10.36 7.03
C ARG A 37 -4.04 -10.91 7.90
N LEU A 38 -4.69 -10.05 8.68
CA LEU A 38 -5.86 -10.44 9.47
C LEU A 38 -7.04 -10.79 8.55
N SER A 39 -7.30 -9.98 7.51
CA SER A 39 -8.37 -10.21 6.54
C SER A 39 -8.23 -11.56 5.82
N LEU A 40 -6.99 -12.02 5.57
CA LEU A 40 -6.73 -13.32 4.94
C LEU A 40 -7.33 -14.49 5.75
N LYS A 41 -7.27 -14.43 7.08
CA LYS A 41 -7.80 -15.48 7.96
C LYS A 41 -9.31 -15.66 7.80
N HIS A 42 -10.00 -14.57 7.50
CA HIS A 42 -11.47 -14.51 7.37
C HIS A 42 -11.96 -14.65 5.92
N GLN A 43 -11.08 -14.94 4.96
CA GLN A 43 -11.52 -15.26 3.59
C GLN A 43 -12.11 -16.67 3.51
N SER A 44 -12.95 -16.91 2.51
CA SER A 44 -13.41 -18.26 2.17
C SER A 44 -12.23 -19.15 1.76
N GLU A 45 -12.36 -20.47 1.93
CA GLU A 45 -11.32 -21.42 1.52
C GLU A 45 -11.04 -21.35 0.01
N GLN A 46 -12.07 -21.09 -0.80
CA GLN A 46 -11.91 -20.84 -2.24
C GLN A 46 -11.02 -19.62 -2.49
N THR A 47 -11.29 -18.48 -1.84
CA THR A 47 -10.48 -17.27 -2.01
C THR A 47 -9.06 -17.46 -1.49
N LYS A 48 -8.86 -18.14 -0.36
CA LYS A 48 -7.52 -18.48 0.14
C LYS A 48 -6.75 -19.34 -0.87
N SER A 49 -7.39 -20.32 -1.48
CA SER A 49 -6.79 -21.17 -2.53
C SER A 49 -6.36 -20.34 -3.74
N ILE A 50 -7.21 -19.43 -4.22
CA ILE A 50 -6.90 -18.53 -5.34
C ILE A 50 -5.69 -17.63 -5.00
N LEU A 51 -5.71 -16.99 -3.83
CA LEU A 51 -4.61 -16.12 -3.39
C LEU A 51 -3.29 -16.87 -3.24
N LYS A 52 -3.34 -18.12 -2.74
CA LYS A 52 -2.17 -19.01 -2.64
C LYS A 52 -1.65 -19.39 -4.02
N ALA A 53 -2.52 -19.79 -4.95
CA ALA A 53 -2.13 -20.13 -6.32
C ALA A 53 -1.46 -18.95 -7.03
N TYR A 54 -2.03 -17.74 -6.90
CA TYR A 54 -1.44 -16.51 -7.45
C TYR A 54 -0.04 -16.23 -6.88
N SER A 55 0.09 -16.30 -5.55
CA SER A 55 1.37 -16.09 -4.85
C SER A 55 2.42 -17.11 -5.29
N ASN A 56 2.03 -18.37 -5.42
CA ASN A 56 2.90 -19.45 -5.88
C ASN A 56 3.37 -19.23 -7.33
N GLY A 57 2.49 -18.78 -8.22
CA GLY A 57 2.86 -18.46 -9.61
C GLY A 57 3.93 -17.36 -9.69
N ILE A 58 3.77 -16.29 -8.91
CA ILE A 58 4.79 -15.23 -8.82
C ILE A 58 6.11 -15.79 -8.29
N ASN A 59 6.05 -16.56 -7.20
CA ASN A 59 7.23 -17.12 -6.57
C ASN A 59 7.98 -18.11 -7.47
N ALA A 60 7.25 -18.90 -8.27
CA ALA A 60 7.82 -19.79 -9.26
C ALA A 60 8.62 -19.01 -10.32
N ARG A 61 8.06 -17.90 -10.83
CA ARG A 61 8.76 -17.05 -11.80
C ARG A 61 10.02 -16.41 -11.21
N VAL A 62 9.95 -15.94 -9.97
CA VAL A 62 11.12 -15.38 -9.25
C VAL A 62 12.21 -16.45 -9.08
N SER A 63 11.82 -17.66 -8.68
CA SER A 63 12.74 -18.79 -8.55
C SER A 63 13.41 -19.14 -9.88
N GLU A 64 12.64 -19.14 -10.97
CA GLU A 64 13.16 -19.40 -12.31
C GLU A 64 14.18 -18.33 -12.74
N ILE A 65 13.89 -17.05 -12.52
CA ILE A 65 14.82 -15.95 -12.84
C ILE A 65 16.14 -16.12 -12.09
N ASN A 66 16.06 -16.42 -10.79
CA ASN A 66 17.23 -16.59 -9.93
C ASN A 66 18.07 -17.82 -10.31
N THR A 67 17.41 -18.95 -10.64
CA THR A 67 18.09 -20.22 -10.93
C THR A 67 18.67 -20.28 -12.34
N LYS A 68 17.98 -19.72 -13.34
CA LYS A 68 18.41 -19.72 -14.74
C LYS A 68 19.23 -18.48 -15.14
N ALA A 69 19.56 -17.61 -14.18
CA ALA A 69 20.32 -16.39 -14.39
C ALA A 69 19.78 -15.52 -15.54
N LEU A 70 18.45 -15.37 -15.64
CA LEU A 70 17.77 -14.64 -16.73
C LEU A 70 17.90 -13.10 -16.60
N GLY A 71 19.01 -12.62 -16.03
CA GLY A 71 19.20 -11.22 -15.67
C GLY A 71 18.35 -10.80 -14.46
N ARG A 72 17.98 -9.52 -14.40
CA ARG A 72 17.24 -8.95 -13.26
C ARG A 72 15.72 -9.09 -13.36
N GLY A 73 15.21 -9.92 -14.27
CA GLY A 73 13.77 -10.10 -14.45
C GLY A 73 13.12 -8.98 -15.26
N ALA A 74 12.69 -7.90 -14.61
CA ALA A 74 11.98 -6.78 -15.27
C ALA A 74 12.92 -5.58 -15.55
N PRO A 75 12.66 -4.76 -16.59
CA PRO A 75 13.49 -3.58 -16.92
C PRO A 75 13.70 -2.62 -15.73
N GLU A 76 12.68 -2.40 -14.91
CA GLU A 76 12.76 -1.49 -13.76
C GLU A 76 13.74 -1.99 -12.68
N MET A 77 14.04 -3.29 -12.62
CA MET A 77 15.00 -3.88 -11.67
C MET A 77 16.46 -3.62 -12.08
N PHE A 78 16.70 -3.11 -13.30
CA PHE A 78 18.02 -2.58 -13.67
C PHE A 78 18.25 -1.18 -13.08
N LEU A 79 17.18 -0.42 -12.85
CA LEU A 79 17.24 0.94 -12.32
C LEU A 79 17.31 0.99 -10.79
N TYR A 80 16.76 -0.02 -10.11
CA TYR A 80 16.68 -0.05 -8.64
C TYR A 80 17.21 -1.36 -8.07
N PRO A 81 18.02 -1.33 -6.99
CA PRO A 81 18.37 -2.53 -6.26
C PRO A 81 17.09 -3.14 -5.67
N SER A 82 16.83 -4.39 -6.03
CA SER A 82 15.57 -5.05 -5.70
C SER A 82 15.86 -6.42 -5.12
N GLU A 83 15.97 -6.49 -3.80
CA GLU A 83 15.72 -7.75 -3.10
C GLU A 83 14.23 -8.07 -3.25
N PHE A 84 13.93 -9.10 -4.05
CA PHE A 84 12.56 -9.56 -4.27
C PHE A 84 12.23 -10.64 -3.25
N SER A 85 11.58 -10.26 -2.15
CA SER A 85 11.01 -11.24 -1.22
C SER A 85 9.86 -12.00 -1.88
N TYR A 86 9.71 -13.27 -1.52
CA TYR A 86 8.59 -14.08 -1.99
C TYR A 86 7.25 -13.45 -1.64
N TRP A 87 6.35 -13.48 -2.63
CA TRP A 87 4.99 -12.99 -2.54
C TRP A 87 4.17 -13.86 -1.57
N GLN A 88 3.44 -13.20 -0.69
CA GLN A 88 2.52 -13.84 0.25
C GLN A 88 1.06 -13.59 -0.18
N PRO A 89 0.10 -14.48 0.13
CA PRO A 89 -1.31 -14.27 -0.18
C PRO A 89 -1.87 -12.94 0.35
N ALA A 90 -1.35 -12.48 1.50
CA ALA A 90 -1.72 -11.19 2.10
C ALA A 90 -1.28 -9.97 1.27
N ASP A 91 -0.22 -10.09 0.46
CA ASP A 91 0.29 -8.99 -0.36
C ASP A 91 -0.76 -8.53 -1.38
N SER A 92 -1.50 -9.48 -1.97
CA SER A 92 -2.58 -9.18 -2.92
C SER A 92 -3.73 -8.44 -2.24
N ILE A 93 -4.14 -8.86 -1.03
CA ILE A 93 -5.16 -8.16 -0.25
C ILE A 93 -4.69 -6.74 0.13
N ALA A 94 -3.43 -6.60 0.52
CA ALA A 94 -2.86 -5.29 0.88
C ALA A 94 -2.89 -4.32 -0.30
N ILE A 95 -2.57 -4.79 -1.51
CA ILE A 95 -2.68 -3.98 -2.73
C ILE A 95 -4.12 -3.57 -3.00
N PHE A 96 -5.09 -4.49 -2.88
CA PHE A 96 -6.50 -4.14 -3.05
C PHE A 96 -6.97 -3.09 -2.03
N LYS A 97 -6.58 -3.22 -0.77
CA LYS A 97 -6.88 -2.22 0.28
C LYS A 97 -6.25 -0.85 -0.04
N LEU A 98 -5.00 -0.83 -0.51
CA LEU A 98 -4.33 0.40 -0.93
C LEU A 98 -5.06 1.06 -2.10
N LEU A 99 -5.46 0.29 -3.11
CA LEU A 99 -6.20 0.81 -4.26
C LEU A 99 -7.57 1.35 -3.85
N ALA A 100 -8.29 0.61 -3.00
CA ALA A 100 -9.58 1.06 -2.45
C ALA A 100 -9.44 2.39 -1.69
N LEU A 101 -8.41 2.53 -0.86
CA LEU A 101 -8.09 3.79 -0.16
C LEU A 101 -7.90 4.93 -1.17
N LYS A 102 -7.04 4.74 -2.18
CA LYS A 102 -6.74 5.75 -3.20
C LYS A 102 -7.95 6.16 -4.05
N MET A 103 -8.93 5.27 -4.21
CA MET A 103 -10.11 5.51 -5.05
C MET A 103 -11.31 6.09 -4.27
N SER A 104 -11.26 6.11 -2.94
CA SER A 104 -12.40 6.56 -2.12
C SER A 104 -12.56 8.08 -2.06
N GLY A 105 -11.47 8.86 -1.98
CA GLY A 105 -11.49 10.32 -1.80
C GLY A 105 -12.05 10.82 -0.46
N GLN A 106 -12.53 9.92 0.41
CA GLN A 106 -13.29 10.27 1.61
C GLN A 106 -12.46 11.08 2.63
N ILE A 107 -11.21 10.68 2.86
CA ILE A 107 -10.32 11.36 3.82
C ILE A 107 -10.11 12.81 3.39
N ASP A 108 -9.86 13.07 2.11
CA ASP A 108 -9.63 14.42 1.59
C ASP A 108 -10.89 15.29 1.73
N ALA A 109 -12.07 14.70 1.47
CA ALA A 109 -13.36 15.37 1.65
C ALA A 109 -13.62 15.74 3.12
N GLU A 110 -13.39 14.81 4.05
CA GLU A 110 -13.59 15.04 5.48
C GLU A 110 -12.60 16.07 6.06
N VAL A 111 -11.33 16.03 5.65
CA VAL A 111 -10.33 17.01 6.07
C VAL A 111 -10.69 18.41 5.55
N THR A 112 -11.12 18.52 4.29
CA THR A 112 -11.56 19.79 3.70
C THR A 112 -12.79 20.34 4.44
N TYR A 113 -13.75 19.48 4.74
CA TYR A 113 -14.95 19.83 5.49
C TYR A 113 -14.62 20.29 6.93
N ALA A 114 -13.74 19.57 7.63
CA ALA A 114 -13.30 19.93 8.98
C ALA A 114 -12.57 21.28 9.01
N ASN A 115 -11.69 21.56 8.03
CA ASN A 115 -11.01 22.84 7.89
C ASN A 115 -11.98 23.99 7.62
N PHE A 116 -12.99 23.76 6.78
CA PHE A 116 -14.04 24.75 6.51
C PHE A 116 -14.81 25.11 7.78
N ILE A 117 -15.25 24.11 8.57
CA ILE A 117 -15.93 24.36 9.85
C ILE A 117 -15.01 25.08 10.84
N GLY A 118 -13.76 24.66 10.95
CA GLY A 118 -12.78 25.28 11.85
C GLY A 118 -12.60 26.78 11.56
N ASN A 119 -12.46 27.14 10.28
CA ASN A 119 -12.30 28.53 9.85
C ASN A 119 -13.60 29.34 9.97
N GLY A 120 -14.76 28.74 9.66
CA GLY A 120 -16.07 29.39 9.82
C GLY A 120 -16.43 29.70 11.28
N ARG A 121 -16.01 28.85 12.24
CA ARG A 121 -16.21 29.11 13.67
C ARG A 121 -15.34 30.26 14.19
N GLN A 122 -14.12 30.44 13.67
CA GLN A 122 -13.28 31.60 14.03
C GLN A 122 -13.86 32.92 13.49
N ALA A 123 -14.39 32.93 12.27
CA ALA A 123 -15.02 34.14 11.69
C ALA A 123 -16.31 34.56 12.44
N THR A 124 -17.04 33.61 13.01
CA THR A 124 -18.28 33.88 13.76
C THR A 124 -17.98 34.33 15.21
N ALA A 125 -16.92 33.80 15.82
CA ALA A 125 -16.49 34.21 17.17
C ALA A 125 -16.05 35.70 17.24
N PHE A 126 -15.57 36.27 16.14
CA PHE A 126 -15.21 37.69 16.06
C PHE A 126 -16.39 38.66 15.83
N ARG A 127 -17.61 38.16 15.60
CA ARG A 127 -18.80 39.00 15.34
C ARG A 127 -19.70 39.24 16.56
N PHE A 128 -19.38 38.69 17.73
CA PHE A 128 -20.18 38.83 18.95
C PHE A 128 -19.50 39.64 20.07
N VAL A 129 -18.40 40.35 19.78
CA VAL A 129 -17.73 41.25 20.73
C VAL A 129 -17.39 42.58 20.03
N THR A 130 -18.42 43.38 19.78
CA THR A 130 -18.41 44.84 19.52
C THR A 130 -19.83 45.33 19.72
#